data_AF-A0A7X8BFB9-F1
#
_entry.id   AF-A0A7X8BFB9-F1
#
_cell.length_a   1.000
_cell.length_b   1.000
_cell.length_c   1.000
_cell.angle_alpha   90.00
_cell.angle_beta   90.00
_cell.angle_gamma   90.00
#
_symmetry.space_group_name_H-M   'P 1'
#
loop_
_entity.id
_entity.type
_entity.pdbx_description
1 polymer ?
#
loop_
_entity_poly.entity_id
_entity_poly.type
_entity_poly.pdbx_seq_one_letter_code
_entity_poly.pdbx_strand_id
1 'polypeptide(L)'
;MGQTVVVKPNIAWDVRPELGANTNPALVERIVKRCFEAGASKVFVFDHTCDLWKKTYLSSGIQEAASRAGATVVPADRPGSYRKTAIRGARILRETLVHELVLQSDVFINVPVLKSHGGAGLTISMKNLMGIIWDRGELHSRGLHQCIADLSLL
;
A
#
# COMPACT_ATOMS: atom_id res chain seq x y z
N MET A 1 6.46 -23.68 9.29
CA MET A 1 5.43 -23.07 8.40
C MET A 1 6.00 -21.76 7.88
N GLY A 2 5.80 -21.44 6.59
CA GLY A 2 6.34 -20.19 6.02
C GLY A 2 5.48 -18.98 6.36
N GLN A 3 6.07 -17.79 6.40
CA GLN A 3 5.40 -16.53 6.76
C GLN A 3 4.44 -16.04 5.66
N THR A 4 3.37 -15.36 6.06
CA THR A 4 2.52 -14.56 5.19
C THR A 4 3.08 -13.14 5.07
N VAL A 5 3.40 -12.73 3.85
CA VAL A 5 3.98 -11.41 3.55
C VAL A 5 2.98 -10.55 2.78
N VAL A 6 2.84 -9.28 3.18
CA VAL A 6 2.15 -8.25 2.40
C VAL A 6 3.17 -7.28 1.84
N VAL A 7 3.18 -7.12 0.52
CA VAL A 7 3.98 -6.10 -0.18
C VAL A 7 3.02 -5.00 -0.63
N LYS A 8 3.22 -3.78 -0.14
CA LYS A 8 2.37 -2.63 -0.44
C LYS A 8 3.12 -1.60 -1.29
N PRO A 9 3.07 -1.73 -2.62
CA PRO A 9 3.57 -0.70 -3.54
C PRO A 9 2.67 0.53 -3.55
N ASN A 10 3.11 1.60 -4.21
CA ASN A 10 2.24 2.69 -4.64
C ASN A 10 1.63 2.32 -6.00
N ILE A 11 0.34 2.04 -6.05
CA ILE A 11 -0.49 1.81 -7.24
C ILE A 11 -1.62 2.85 -7.25
N ALA A 12 -1.30 4.13 -7.04
CA ALA A 12 -2.33 5.14 -6.81
C ALA A 12 -3.00 5.66 -8.08
N TRP A 13 -2.32 5.63 -9.24
CA TRP A 13 -2.72 6.39 -10.45
C TRP A 13 -2.83 5.51 -11.69
N ASP A 14 -3.89 5.69 -12.49
CA ASP A 14 -4.13 4.99 -13.76
C ASP A 14 -3.21 5.51 -14.87
N VAL A 15 -1.92 5.21 -14.75
CA VAL A 15 -0.88 5.62 -15.67
C VAL A 15 0.16 4.53 -15.87
N ARG A 16 0.78 4.55 -17.05
CA ARG A 16 1.82 3.60 -17.44
C ARG A 16 3.12 3.79 -16.64
N PRO A 17 3.96 2.75 -16.49
CA PRO A 17 5.19 2.80 -15.70
C PRO A 17 6.16 3.92 -16.08
N GLU A 18 6.19 4.31 -17.36
CA GLU A 18 7.13 5.30 -17.88
C GLU A 18 6.90 6.70 -17.30
N LEU A 19 5.71 6.96 -16.74
CA LEU A 19 5.38 8.23 -16.09
C LEU A 19 5.86 8.31 -14.63
N GLY A 20 6.39 7.21 -14.05
CA GLY A 20 6.99 7.23 -12.71
C GLY A 20 6.03 7.58 -11.58
N ALA A 21 4.71 7.53 -11.81
CA ALA A 21 3.73 7.88 -10.77
C ALA A 21 3.48 6.74 -9.77
N ASN A 22 3.84 5.51 -10.12
CA ASN A 22 3.64 4.30 -9.33
C ASN A 22 4.98 3.61 -9.08
N THR A 23 5.03 2.70 -8.11
CA THR A 23 6.22 1.89 -7.86
C THR A 23 6.59 1.10 -9.12
N ASN A 24 7.88 1.01 -9.45
CA ASN A 24 8.30 0.30 -10.66
C ASN A 24 7.89 -1.18 -10.59
N PRO A 25 7.18 -1.72 -11.61
CA PRO A 25 6.70 -3.10 -11.59
C PRO A 25 7.83 -4.15 -11.51
N ALA A 26 9.00 -3.89 -12.10
CA ALA A 26 10.15 -4.79 -12.00
C ALA A 26 10.72 -4.87 -10.57
N LEU A 27 10.65 -3.76 -9.82
CA LEU A 27 11.01 -3.75 -8.40
C LEU A 27 10.04 -4.60 -7.59
N VAL A 28 8.73 -4.45 -7.82
CA VAL A 28 7.71 -5.25 -7.13
C VAL A 28 7.90 -6.74 -7.44
N GLU A 29 8.11 -7.11 -8.71
CA GLU A 29 8.40 -8.49 -9.11
C GLU A 29 9.60 -9.05 -8.35
N ARG A 30 10.68 -8.27 -8.25
CA ARG A 30 11.90 -8.73 -7.57
C ARG A 30 11.69 -8.91 -6.07
N ILE A 31 10.96 -8.01 -5.41
CA ILE A 31 10.61 -8.12 -4.00
C ILE A 31 9.79 -9.39 -3.75
N VAL A 32 8.75 -9.63 -4.57
CA VAL A 32 7.90 -10.83 -4.44
C VAL A 32 8.74 -12.10 -4.58
N LYS A 33 9.60 -12.20 -5.61
CA LYS A 33 10.51 -13.34 -5.80
C LYS A 33 11.40 -13.55 -4.57
N ARG A 34 11.99 -12.48 -4.04
CA ARG A 34 12.84 -12.55 -2.83
C ARG A 34 12.09 -13.03 -1.59
N CYS A 35 10.79 -12.69 -1.45
CA CYS A 35 9.98 -13.18 -0.34
C CYS A 35 9.82 -14.71 -0.40
N PHE A 36 9.52 -15.26 -1.58
CA PHE A 36 9.40 -16.72 -1.75
C PHE A 36 10.76 -17.43 -1.61
N GLU A 37 11.83 -16.87 -2.16
CA GLU A 37 13.20 -17.39 -1.97
C GLU A 37 13.59 -17.41 -0.48
N ALA A 38 13.10 -16.45 0.32
CA ALA A 38 13.30 -16.41 1.77
C ALA A 38 12.37 -17.35 2.58
N GLY A 39 11.49 -18.11 1.90
CA GLY A 39 10.61 -19.09 2.55
C GLY A 39 9.22 -18.58 2.92
N ALA A 40 8.76 -17.45 2.39
CA ALA A 40 7.37 -17.03 2.52
C ALA A 40 6.43 -18.10 1.96
N SER A 41 5.37 -18.44 2.70
CA SER A 41 4.34 -19.38 2.24
C SER A 41 3.33 -18.70 1.32
N LYS A 42 3.08 -17.40 1.55
CA LYS A 42 2.14 -16.60 0.78
C LYS A 42 2.61 -15.16 0.71
N VAL A 43 2.52 -14.58 -0.47
CA VAL A 43 2.80 -13.16 -0.70
C VAL A 43 1.56 -12.51 -1.29
N PHE A 44 1.10 -11.44 -0.66
CA PHE A 44 0.01 -10.60 -1.15
C PHE A 44 0.54 -9.26 -1.65
N VAL A 45 -0.05 -8.74 -2.72
CA VAL A 45 0.24 -7.40 -3.22
C VAL A 45 -1.05 -6.62 -3.32
N PHE A 46 -1.10 -5.44 -2.71
CA PHE A 46 -2.22 -4.52 -2.87
C PHE A 46 -1.81 -3.07 -2.60
N ASP A 47 -2.65 -2.17 -3.09
CA ASP A 47 -2.74 -0.78 -2.70
C ASP A 47 -4.20 -0.30 -2.77
N HIS A 48 -4.60 0.59 -1.87
CA HIS A 48 -5.87 1.31 -1.99
C HIS A 48 -5.65 2.53 -2.89
N THR A 49 -6.17 2.46 -4.12
CA THR A 49 -5.87 3.40 -5.22
C THR A 49 -6.62 4.72 -5.12
N CYS A 50 -6.13 5.76 -5.80
CA CYS A 50 -6.86 7.01 -6.02
C CYS A 50 -7.81 6.90 -7.22
N ASP A 51 -7.31 6.38 -8.34
CA ASP A 51 -8.11 6.14 -9.54
C ASP A 51 -8.84 4.79 -9.47
N LEU A 52 -9.62 4.45 -10.52
CA LEU A 52 -10.35 3.19 -10.61
C LEU A 52 -9.41 1.97 -10.54
N TRP A 53 -9.46 1.25 -9.43
CA TRP A 53 -8.47 0.21 -9.08
C TRP A 53 -8.17 -0.79 -10.20
N LYS A 54 -9.19 -1.30 -10.93
CA LYS A 54 -9.00 -2.29 -12.00
C LYS A 54 -8.09 -1.78 -13.10
N LYS A 55 -8.27 -0.52 -13.50
CA LYS A 55 -7.44 0.11 -14.52
C LYS A 55 -6.07 0.41 -13.96
N THR A 56 -6.01 0.99 -12.75
CA THR A 56 -4.77 1.36 -12.09
C THR A 56 -3.80 0.19 -11.86
N TYR A 57 -4.32 -0.96 -11.43
CA TYR A 57 -3.54 -2.18 -11.24
C TYR A 57 -3.00 -2.73 -12.56
N LEU A 58 -3.79 -2.64 -13.62
CA LEU A 58 -3.43 -3.09 -14.96
C LEU A 58 -2.42 -2.16 -15.63
N SER A 59 -2.73 -0.86 -15.72
CA SER A 59 -1.92 0.13 -16.44
C SER A 59 -0.58 0.39 -15.78
N SER A 60 -0.48 0.26 -14.45
CA SER A 60 0.80 0.33 -13.73
C SER A 60 1.73 -0.86 -14.01
N GLY A 61 1.24 -1.94 -14.63
CA GLY A 61 1.99 -3.19 -14.86
C GLY A 61 2.28 -3.99 -13.59
N ILE A 62 1.90 -3.49 -12.40
CA ILE A 62 2.24 -4.10 -11.11
C ILE A 62 1.43 -5.38 -10.91
N GLN A 63 0.15 -5.43 -11.32
CA GLN A 63 -0.66 -6.64 -11.21
C GLN A 63 -0.02 -7.81 -11.97
N GLU A 64 0.39 -7.59 -13.21
CA GLU A 64 1.01 -8.61 -14.05
C GLU A 64 2.35 -9.06 -13.45
N ALA A 65 3.21 -8.10 -13.09
CA ALA A 65 4.53 -8.37 -12.54
C ALA A 65 4.49 -9.15 -11.21
N ALA A 66 3.60 -8.75 -10.29
CA ALA A 66 3.40 -9.44 -9.02
C ALA A 66 2.82 -10.85 -9.22
N SER A 67 1.81 -11.00 -10.09
CA SER A 67 1.19 -12.30 -10.37
C SER A 67 2.18 -13.27 -11.02
N ARG A 68 2.99 -12.80 -11.98
CA ARG A 68 4.06 -13.57 -12.61
C ARG A 68 5.11 -14.06 -11.60
N ALA A 69 5.37 -13.28 -10.55
CA ALA A 69 6.24 -13.69 -9.45
C ALA A 69 5.58 -14.62 -8.41
N GLY A 70 4.30 -14.98 -8.60
CA GLY A 70 3.57 -15.90 -7.75
C GLY A 70 2.77 -15.26 -6.60
N ALA A 71 2.73 -13.92 -6.51
CA ALA A 71 1.91 -13.27 -5.49
C ALA A 71 0.42 -13.32 -5.81
N THR A 72 -0.41 -13.29 -4.77
CA THR A 72 -1.84 -13.02 -4.88
C THR A 72 -2.06 -11.50 -4.87
N VAL A 73 -2.50 -10.94 -6.00
CA VAL A 73 -2.85 -9.52 -6.10
C VAL A 73 -4.29 -9.33 -5.61
N VAL A 74 -4.50 -8.47 -4.60
CA VAL A 74 -5.79 -8.34 -3.90
C VAL A 74 -6.37 -6.95 -4.12
N PRO A 75 -7.66 -6.83 -4.45
CA PRO A 75 -8.31 -5.53 -4.51
C PRO A 75 -8.56 -4.99 -3.09
N ALA A 76 -8.33 -3.69 -2.92
CA ALA A 76 -8.55 -2.98 -1.65
C ALA A 76 -9.70 -1.95 -1.78
N ASP A 77 -10.72 -2.29 -2.57
CA ASP A 77 -11.77 -1.37 -3.06
C ASP A 77 -13.09 -1.44 -2.27
N ARG A 78 -13.16 -2.27 -1.23
CA ARG A 78 -14.37 -2.48 -0.44
C ARG A 78 -14.17 -2.16 1.04
N PRO A 79 -15.10 -1.44 1.70
CA PRO A 79 -14.97 -1.13 3.13
C PRO A 79 -14.90 -2.40 4.01
N GLY A 80 -15.55 -3.49 3.57
CA GLY A 80 -15.59 -4.76 4.30
C GLY A 80 -14.23 -5.47 4.44
N SER A 81 -13.19 -5.05 3.72
CA SER A 81 -11.83 -5.57 3.90
C SER A 81 -10.99 -4.76 4.90
N TYR A 82 -11.58 -3.78 5.57
CA TYR A 82 -10.91 -2.96 6.56
C TYR A 82 -11.47 -3.21 7.95
N ARG A 83 -10.64 -3.03 8.98
CA ARG A 83 -11.00 -3.18 10.38
C ARG A 83 -10.65 -1.92 11.13
N LYS A 84 -11.52 -1.55 12.07
CA LYS A 84 -11.30 -0.39 12.93
C LYS A 84 -10.15 -0.71 13.88
N THR A 85 -9.10 0.11 13.81
CA THR A 85 -7.86 -0.08 14.54
C THR A 85 -7.48 1.21 15.26
N ALA A 86 -7.21 1.11 16.56
CA ALA A 86 -6.68 2.22 17.35
C ALA A 86 -5.19 2.41 17.06
N ILE A 87 -4.76 3.67 16.93
CA ILE A 87 -3.37 4.04 16.71
C ILE A 87 -2.82 4.58 18.03
N ARG A 88 -2.14 3.73 18.78
CA ARG A 88 -1.62 4.10 20.11
C ARG A 88 -0.55 5.17 19.98
N GLY A 89 -0.70 6.26 20.73
CA GLY A 89 0.23 7.39 20.72
C GLY A 89 -0.03 8.44 19.63
N ALA A 90 -1.05 8.23 18.77
CA ALA A 90 -1.45 9.22 17.78
C ALA A 90 -1.95 10.52 18.42
N ARG A 91 -1.63 11.65 17.79
CA ARG A 91 -2.06 12.98 18.26
C ARG A 91 -3.45 13.34 17.73
N ILE A 92 -3.67 13.12 16.43
CA ILE A 92 -4.89 13.49 15.70
C ILE A 92 -5.63 12.24 15.23
N LEU A 93 -4.98 11.37 14.44
CA LEU A 93 -5.61 10.17 13.88
C LEU A 93 -5.57 9.02 14.90
N ARG A 94 -6.40 9.10 15.94
CA ARG A 94 -6.39 8.14 17.06
C ARG A 94 -6.93 6.76 16.71
N GLU A 95 -7.74 6.67 15.67
CA GLU A 95 -8.26 5.43 15.13
C GLU A 95 -8.54 5.60 13.64
N THR A 96 -8.47 4.50 12.88
CA THR A 96 -8.84 4.48 11.46
C THR A 96 -9.23 3.07 11.03
N LEU A 97 -9.68 2.92 9.78
CA LEU A 97 -9.97 1.64 9.16
C LEU A 97 -8.74 1.15 8.40
N VAL A 98 -8.09 0.09 8.87
CA VAL A 98 -6.86 -0.49 8.29
C VAL A 98 -7.19 -1.81 7.57
N HIS A 99 -6.57 -2.04 6.40
CA HIS A 99 -6.83 -3.23 5.60
C HIS A 99 -6.44 -4.52 6.36
N GLU A 100 -7.33 -5.50 6.36
CA GLU A 100 -7.22 -6.72 7.17
C GLU A 100 -5.94 -7.51 6.91
N LEU A 101 -5.47 -7.56 5.66
CA LEU A 101 -4.22 -8.24 5.30
C LEU A 101 -3.00 -7.66 6.02
N VAL A 102 -2.95 -6.35 6.28
CA VAL A 102 -1.83 -5.73 7.00
C VAL A 102 -1.85 -6.15 8.47
N LEU A 103 -3.05 -6.25 9.05
CA LEU A 103 -3.23 -6.64 10.45
C LEU A 103 -2.95 -8.13 10.69
N GLN A 104 -3.11 -8.96 9.65
CA GLN A 104 -3.01 -10.42 9.73
C GLN A 104 -1.68 -10.99 9.20
N SER A 105 -0.87 -10.19 8.50
CA SER A 105 0.40 -10.63 7.95
C SER A 105 1.49 -10.76 9.01
N ASP A 106 2.39 -11.72 8.83
CA ASP A 106 3.59 -11.84 9.66
C ASP A 106 4.63 -10.77 9.30
N VAL A 107 4.68 -10.39 8.02
CA VAL A 107 5.63 -9.40 7.48
C VAL A 107 4.91 -8.42 6.57
N PHE A 108 5.12 -7.13 6.81
CA PHE A 108 4.64 -6.05 5.97
C PHE A 108 5.82 -5.29 5.33
N ILE A 109 5.82 -5.18 4.00
CA ILE A 109 6.84 -4.50 3.21
C ILE A 109 6.21 -3.30 2.50
N ASN A 110 6.53 -2.09 2.98
CA ASN A 110 6.11 -0.83 2.39
C ASN A 110 7.05 -0.42 1.24
N VAL A 111 6.55 -0.31 0.00
CA VAL A 111 7.37 -0.03 -1.19
C VAL A 111 6.96 1.29 -1.87
N PRO A 112 7.38 2.44 -1.34
CA PRO A 112 6.98 3.75 -1.86
C PRO A 112 7.59 4.06 -3.22
N VAL A 113 7.02 5.07 -3.90
CA VAL A 113 7.63 5.74 -5.06
C VAL A 113 8.02 7.15 -4.68
N LEU A 114 9.22 7.60 -5.07
CA LEU A 114 9.69 8.96 -4.86
C LEU A 114 9.13 9.88 -5.96
N LYS A 115 8.27 10.82 -5.58
CA LYS A 115 7.72 11.84 -6.50
C LYS A 115 7.19 13.06 -5.77
N SER A 116 7.09 14.18 -6.48
CA SER A 116 6.39 15.37 -5.97
C SER A 116 4.89 15.10 -5.78
N HIS A 117 4.27 15.70 -4.76
CA HIS A 117 2.84 15.56 -4.48
C HIS A 117 2.24 16.87 -3.97
N GLY A 118 1.23 17.39 -4.69
CA GLY A 118 0.66 18.71 -4.43
C GLY A 118 0.23 18.98 -2.98
N GLY A 119 -0.36 17.99 -2.29
CA GLY A 119 -0.79 18.16 -0.89
C GLY A 119 0.27 17.92 0.19
N ALA A 120 1.34 17.18 -0.09
CA ALA A 120 2.30 16.71 0.93
C ALA A 120 3.74 17.17 0.66
N GLY A 121 3.96 17.89 -0.45
CA GLY A 121 5.28 18.20 -1.00
C GLY A 121 5.93 16.99 -1.67
N LEU A 122 6.01 15.85 -0.96
CA LEU A 122 6.73 14.65 -1.39
C LEU A 122 5.92 13.38 -1.11
N THR A 123 5.96 12.41 -2.03
CA THR A 123 5.55 11.02 -1.78
C THR A 123 6.80 10.20 -1.54
N ILE A 124 6.88 9.58 -0.36
CA ILE A 124 7.89 8.59 0.04
C ILE A 124 7.38 7.90 1.33
N SER A 125 8.07 6.84 1.77
CA SER A 125 8.06 6.27 3.12
C SER A 125 6.67 6.27 3.79
N MET A 126 6.47 7.09 4.83
CA MET A 126 5.25 7.20 5.63
C MET A 126 4.00 7.54 4.83
N LYS A 127 4.09 8.40 3.80
CA LYS A 127 2.93 8.79 3.00
C LYS A 127 2.32 7.60 2.26
N ASN A 128 3.14 6.62 1.90
CA ASN A 128 2.66 5.43 1.20
C ASN A 128 1.67 4.63 2.06
N LEU A 129 1.75 4.71 3.39
CA LEU A 129 0.80 4.05 4.29
C LEU A 129 -0.65 4.54 4.12
N MET A 130 -0.89 5.70 3.49
CA MET A 130 -2.27 6.11 3.17
C MET A 130 -3.04 5.09 2.32
N GLY A 131 -2.33 4.27 1.56
CA GLY A 131 -2.94 3.22 0.74
C GLY A 131 -3.27 1.93 1.50
N ILE A 132 -3.11 1.88 2.82
CA ILE A 132 -3.59 0.76 3.66
C ILE A 132 -4.84 1.10 4.48
N ILE A 133 -5.35 2.34 4.36
CA ILE A 133 -6.53 2.80 5.09
C ILE A 133 -7.72 3.06 4.16
N TRP A 134 -8.93 2.99 4.70
CA TRP A 134 -10.16 3.25 3.92
C TRP A 134 -10.36 4.76 3.65
N ASP A 135 -10.53 5.56 4.70
CA ASP A 135 -10.87 6.98 4.54
C ASP A 135 -9.62 7.86 4.46
N ARG A 136 -9.12 8.06 3.24
CA ARG A 136 -8.01 9.02 3.00
C ARG A 136 -8.46 10.48 3.09
N GLY A 137 -9.76 10.78 2.99
CA GLY A 137 -10.30 12.14 3.08
C GLY A 137 -10.16 12.69 4.49
N GLU A 138 -10.32 11.84 5.50
CA GLU A 138 -10.08 12.19 6.91
C GLU A 138 -8.66 12.75 7.13
N LEU A 139 -7.64 12.15 6.51
CA LEU A 139 -6.25 12.62 6.63
C LEU A 139 -6.08 14.04 6.10
N HIS A 140 -6.68 14.33 4.94
CA HIS A 140 -6.55 15.65 4.29
C HIS A 140 -7.30 16.75 5.06
N SER A 141 -8.43 16.42 5.69
CA SER A 141 -9.25 17.38 6.42
C SER A 141 -8.75 17.72 7.83
N ARG A 142 -7.88 16.88 8.42
CA ARG A 142 -7.46 16.98 9.83
C ARG A 142 -5.99 17.34 10.05
N GLY A 143 -5.29 17.74 9.01
CA GLY A 143 -3.85 18.04 9.07
C GLY A 143 -3.02 16.88 8.55
N LEU A 144 -2.89 16.82 7.22
CA LEU A 144 -2.30 15.70 6.47
C LEU A 144 -0.95 15.21 7.03
N HIS A 145 -0.03 16.13 7.32
CA HIS A 145 1.31 15.77 7.81
C HIS A 145 1.27 15.05 9.16
N GLN A 146 0.47 15.56 10.11
CA GLN A 146 0.38 14.94 11.43
C GLN A 146 -0.37 13.60 11.35
N CYS A 147 -1.41 13.48 10.53
CA CYS A 147 -2.10 12.22 10.35
C CYS A 147 -1.21 11.15 9.67
N ILE A 148 -0.33 11.54 8.74
CA ILE A 148 0.68 10.63 8.16
C ILE A 148 1.68 10.15 9.23
N ALA A 149 2.13 11.05 10.11
CA ALA A 149 3.00 10.70 11.21
C ALA A 149 2.31 9.74 12.20
N ASP A 150 1.06 10.03 12.56
CA ASP A 150 0.24 9.17 13.42
C ASP A 150 0.07 7.77 12.79
N LEU A 151 -0.27 7.70 11.49
CA LEU A 151 -0.44 6.43 10.78
C LEU A 151 0.81 5.54 10.78
N SER A 152 1.99 6.15 10.92
CA SER A 152 3.27 5.43 10.97
C SER A 152 3.57 4.80 12.33
N LEU A 153 2.67 4.95 13.31
CA LEU A 153 2.71 4.28 14.61
C LEU A 153 1.94 2.96 14.65
N LEU A 154 1.32 2.56 13.53
CA LEU A 154 0.64 1.26 13.38
C LEU A 154 1.60 0.08 13.48
#